data_AF-A0A2J2HFD8-F1
#
_entry.id   AF-A0A2J2HFD8-F1
#
_cell.length_a   1.000
_cell.length_b   1.000
_cell.length_c   1.000
_cell.angle_alpha   90.00
_cell.angle_beta   90.00
_cell.angle_gamma   90.00
#
_symmetry.space_group_name_H-M   'P 1'
#
loop_
_entity.id
_entity.type
_entity.pdbx_description
1 polymer ?
#
loop_
_entity_poly.entity_id
_entity_poly.type
_entity_poly.pdbx_seq_one_letter_code
_entity_poly.pdbx_strand_id
1 'polypeptide(L)'
;MLCRSVAVELEVTRELNKLLHSIETAYLNIIREVVEYAVKHNVTHATQLHGLFYSKYRLEYPSLNSQLIIQAIRQAVQVAKSFMEERRKGLAYKPYPEVRSVSIRFVETTWNYEEFVGSIAPVRIAISLLGGRREAWLRPHKRFWLFW
;
A
#
# COMPACT_ATOMS: atom_id res chain seq x y z
N MET A 1 -6.55 13.57 19.51
CA MET A 1 -7.09 12.20 19.58
C MET A 1 -5.95 11.21 19.37
N LEU A 2 -5.69 10.33 20.33
CA LEU A 2 -4.65 9.29 20.21
C LEU A 2 -5.16 8.19 19.26
N CYS A 3 -4.60 8.11 18.05
CA CYS A 3 -4.86 6.99 17.14
C CYS A 3 -4.09 5.77 17.67
N ARG A 4 -4.80 4.77 18.18
CA ARG A 4 -4.22 3.49 18.61
C ARG A 4 -4.25 2.53 17.42
N SER A 5 -3.10 1.95 17.07
CA SER A 5 -2.99 0.93 16.02
C SER A 5 -2.86 -0.46 16.65
N VAL A 6 -3.51 -1.45 16.06
CA VAL A 6 -3.44 -2.85 16.50
C VAL A 6 -2.99 -3.70 15.32
N ALA A 7 -1.91 -4.46 15.52
CA ALA A 7 -1.48 -5.45 14.54
C ALA A 7 -2.44 -6.65 14.59
N VAL A 8 -2.91 -7.05 13.42
CA VAL A 8 -3.81 -8.21 13.22
C VAL A 8 -3.25 -9.08 12.10
N GLU A 9 -3.43 -10.39 12.23
CA GLU A 9 -3.06 -11.34 11.17
C GLU A 9 -4.28 -11.61 10.29
N LEU A 10 -4.05 -11.78 8.98
CA LEU A 10 -5.10 -12.09 8.01
C LEU A 10 -5.09 -13.59 7.72
N GLU A 11 -6.18 -14.27 8.07
CA GLU A 11 -6.47 -15.64 7.66
C GLU A 11 -7.23 -15.60 6.33
N VAL A 12 -6.52 -15.92 5.25
CA VAL A 12 -7.02 -15.83 3.87
C VAL A 12 -6.87 -17.16 3.15
N THR A 13 -7.76 -17.44 2.20
CA THR A 13 -7.63 -18.60 1.31
C THR A 13 -6.36 -18.48 0.47
N ARG A 14 -5.87 -19.61 -0.03
CA ARG A 14 -4.63 -19.66 -0.84
C ARG A 14 -4.75 -18.78 -2.09
N GLU A 15 -5.93 -18.72 -2.70
CA GLU A 15 -6.23 -17.93 -3.89
C GLU A 15 -6.19 -16.43 -3.58
N LEU A 16 -6.77 -16.02 -2.45
CA LEU A 16 -6.75 -14.62 -2.01
C LEU A 16 -5.33 -14.19 -1.62
N ASN A 17 -4.56 -15.05 -0.96
CA ASN A 17 -3.17 -14.75 -0.64
C ASN A 17 -2.31 -14.52 -1.90
N LYS A 18 -2.48 -15.36 -2.93
CA LYS A 18 -1.81 -15.17 -4.23
C LYS A 18 -2.20 -13.83 -4.87
N LEU A 19 -3.46 -13.44 -4.80
CA LEU A 19 -3.93 -12.15 -5.33
C LEU A 19 -3.31 -10.98 -4.56
N LEU A 20 -3.26 -11.04 -3.23
CA LEU A 20 -2.65 -10.01 -2.40
C LEU A 20 -1.16 -9.86 -2.71
N HIS A 21 -0.42 -10.96 -2.86
CA HIS A 21 0.99 -10.92 -3.27
C HIS A 21 1.18 -10.37 -4.68
N SER A 22 0.26 -10.67 -5.62
CA SER A 22 0.30 -10.08 -6.95
C SER A 22 0.12 -8.57 -6.91
N ILE A 23 -0.81 -8.08 -6.06
CA ILE A 23 -1.05 -6.65 -5.87
C ILE A 23 0.17 -5.99 -5.21
N GLU A 24 0.73 -6.61 -4.17
CA GLU A 24 1.94 -6.14 -3.49
C GLU A 24 3.12 -6.04 -4.46
N THR A 25 3.33 -7.06 -5.29
CA THR A 25 4.40 -7.09 -6.29
C THR A 25 4.23 -5.97 -7.31
N ALA A 26 3.02 -5.80 -7.85
CA ALA A 26 2.74 -4.71 -8.80
C ALA A 26 2.95 -3.34 -8.15
N TYR A 27 2.46 -3.14 -6.92
CA TYR A 27 2.62 -1.90 -6.17
C TYR A 27 4.10 -1.55 -5.91
N LEU A 28 4.89 -2.55 -5.54
CA LEU A 28 6.31 -2.42 -5.28
C LEU A 28 7.12 -2.16 -6.56
N ASN A 29 6.75 -2.78 -7.68
CA ASN A 29 7.36 -2.49 -9.00
C ASN A 29 7.11 -1.04 -9.42
N ILE A 30 5.86 -0.57 -9.30
CA ILE A 30 5.49 0.83 -9.59
C ILE A 30 6.35 1.78 -8.75
N ILE A 31 6.47 1.52 -7.45
CA ILE A 31 7.27 2.38 -6.57
C ILE A 31 8.74 2.40 -7.00
N ARG A 32 9.35 1.23 -7.23
CA ARG A 32 10.77 1.15 -7.59
C ARG A 32 11.08 1.97 -8.85
N GLU A 33 10.29 1.77 -9.89
CA GLU A 33 10.50 2.47 -11.16
C GLU A 33 10.27 3.99 -11.03
N VAL A 34 9.18 4.41 -10.37
CA VAL A 34 8.88 5.84 -10.19
C VAL A 34 9.93 6.52 -9.32
N VAL A 35 10.42 5.85 -8.28
CA VAL A 35 11.47 6.39 -7.41
C VAL A 35 12.78 6.53 -8.15
N GLU A 36 13.18 5.52 -8.92
CA GLU A 36 14.40 5.57 -9.72
C GLU A 36 14.36 6.74 -10.71
N TYR A 37 13.24 6.90 -11.42
CA TYR A 37 13.02 8.04 -12.30
C TYR A 37 13.08 9.37 -11.54
N ALA A 38 12.38 9.48 -10.41
CA ALA A 38 12.34 10.69 -9.60
C ALA A 38 13.73 11.14 -9.13
N VAL A 39 14.57 10.19 -8.67
CA VAL A 39 15.94 10.46 -8.23
C VAL A 39 16.84 10.83 -9.41
N LYS A 40 16.75 10.10 -10.53
CA LYS A 40 17.56 10.35 -11.73
C LYS A 40 17.30 11.72 -12.35
N HIS A 41 16.04 12.15 -12.37
CA HIS A 41 15.61 13.41 -12.98
C HIS A 41 15.39 14.56 -11.99
N ASN A 42 15.69 14.35 -10.70
CA ASN A 42 15.44 15.31 -9.61
C ASN A 42 13.98 15.83 -9.55
N VAL A 43 13.01 14.96 -9.83
CA VAL A 43 11.58 15.31 -9.83
C VAL A 43 10.96 14.97 -8.47
N THR A 44 10.38 15.98 -7.81
CA THR A 44 9.75 15.83 -6.49
C THR A 44 8.25 16.14 -6.47
N HIS A 45 7.67 16.53 -7.60
CA HIS A 45 6.26 16.90 -7.68
C HIS A 45 5.39 15.67 -8.01
N ALA A 46 4.44 15.37 -7.11
CA ALA A 46 3.52 14.25 -7.29
C ALA A 46 2.66 14.40 -8.55
N THR A 47 2.21 15.61 -8.89
CA THR A 47 1.41 15.87 -10.10
C THR A 47 2.19 15.55 -11.38
N GLN A 48 3.49 15.86 -11.40
CA GLN A 48 4.34 15.60 -12.56
C GLN A 48 4.55 14.09 -12.75
N LEU A 49 4.92 13.38 -11.68
CA LEU A 49 5.08 11.92 -11.75
C LEU A 49 3.76 11.21 -12.02
N HIS A 50 2.64 11.74 -11.52
CA HIS A 50 1.31 11.24 -11.87
C HIS A 50 1.04 11.38 -13.37
N GLY A 51 1.27 12.56 -13.96
CA GLY A 51 1.06 12.77 -15.40
C GLY A 51 1.90 11.85 -16.29
N LEU A 52 3.13 11.54 -15.87
CA LEU A 52 4.04 10.66 -16.61
C LEU A 52 3.68 9.18 -16.49
N PHE A 53 3.35 8.72 -15.28
CA PHE A 53 3.28 7.28 -14.99
C PHE A 53 1.85 6.74 -14.88
N TYR A 54 0.85 7.57 -14.61
CA TYR A 54 -0.53 7.10 -14.40
C TYR A 54 -1.06 6.35 -15.62
N SER A 55 -0.97 6.95 -16.80
CA SER A 55 -1.46 6.33 -18.04
C SER A 55 -0.71 5.04 -18.37
N LYS A 56 0.62 5.03 -18.15
CA LYS A 56 1.45 3.83 -18.33
C LYS A 56 0.92 2.67 -17.46
N TYR A 57 0.79 2.88 -16.15
CA TYR A 57 0.38 1.81 -15.25
C TYR A 57 -1.10 1.45 -15.33
N ARG A 58 -1.96 2.36 -15.80
CA ARG A 58 -3.36 2.00 -16.12
C ARG A 58 -3.45 1.04 -17.30
N LEU A 59 -2.53 1.10 -18.25
CA LEU A 59 -2.45 0.16 -19.37
C LEU A 59 -1.75 -1.14 -18.97
N GLU A 60 -0.67 -1.05 -18.19
CA GLU A 60 0.11 -2.22 -17.74
C GLU A 60 -0.66 -3.08 -16.72
N TYR A 61 -1.43 -2.43 -15.84
CA TYR A 61 -2.26 -3.09 -14.83
C TYR A 61 -3.75 -2.65 -14.97
N PRO A 62 -4.47 -3.05 -16.04
CA PRO A 62 -5.89 -2.71 -16.21
C PRO A 62 -6.73 -3.25 -15.05
N SER A 63 -6.36 -4.47 -14.68
CA SER A 63 -6.39 -5.11 -13.37
C SER A 63 -6.67 -4.22 -12.17
N LEU A 64 -5.68 -3.37 -11.92
CA LEU A 64 -5.39 -2.77 -10.63
C LEU A 64 -6.28 -1.55 -10.38
N ASN A 65 -6.75 -1.40 -9.14
CA ASN A 65 -7.54 -0.24 -8.76
C ASN A 65 -6.72 1.04 -9.02
N SER A 66 -7.32 2.01 -9.74
CA SER A 66 -6.67 3.28 -10.08
C SER A 66 -6.15 4.02 -8.84
N GLN A 67 -6.87 3.91 -7.71
CA GLN A 67 -6.47 4.51 -6.45
C GLN A 67 -5.15 3.92 -5.93
N LEU A 68 -4.92 2.62 -6.08
CA LEU A 68 -3.67 1.98 -5.67
C LEU A 68 -2.48 2.49 -6.50
N ILE A 69 -2.69 2.72 -7.79
CA ILE A 69 -1.65 3.31 -8.67
C ILE A 69 -1.34 4.74 -8.23
N ILE A 70 -2.36 5.56 -7.98
CA ILE A 70 -2.18 6.93 -7.50
C ILE A 70 -1.45 6.95 -6.15
N GLN A 71 -1.80 6.04 -5.24
CA GLN A 71 -1.13 5.90 -3.94
C GLN A 71 0.33 5.47 -4.09
N ALA A 72 0.63 4.50 -4.96
CA ALA A 72 1.99 4.05 -5.24
C ALA A 72 2.86 5.20 -5.73
N ILE A 73 2.37 6.00 -6.69
CA ILE A 73 3.08 7.17 -7.23
C ILE A 73 3.33 8.21 -6.12
N ARG A 74 2.33 8.50 -5.27
CA ARG A 74 2.49 9.43 -4.15
C ARG A 74 3.51 8.93 -3.12
N GLN A 75 3.50 7.64 -2.82
CA GLN A 75 4.47 7.03 -1.92
C GLN A 75 5.88 7.05 -2.50
N ALA A 76 6.03 6.78 -3.81
CA ALA A 76 7.29 6.90 -4.52
C ALA A 76 7.87 8.33 -4.41
N VAL A 77 7.03 9.36 -4.58
CA VAL A 77 7.46 10.76 -4.39
C VAL A 77 8.00 11.00 -2.98
N GLN A 78 7.34 10.46 -1.94
CA GLN A 78 7.79 10.61 -0.55
C GLN A 78 9.14 9.93 -0.32
N VAL A 79 9.31 8.71 -0.83
CA VAL A 79 10.58 7.96 -0.74
C VAL A 79 11.70 8.71 -1.46
N ALA A 80 11.45 9.19 -2.67
CA ALA A 80 12.44 9.94 -3.44
C ALA A 80 12.86 11.23 -2.73
N LYS A 81 11.91 11.99 -2.16
CA LYS A 81 12.21 13.19 -1.35
C LYS A 81 13.09 12.86 -0.14
N SER A 82 12.68 11.87 0.65
CA SER A 82 13.43 11.45 1.84
C SER A 82 14.86 11.04 1.47
N PHE A 83 15.01 10.25 0.41
CA PHE A 83 16.31 9.80 -0.06
C PHE A 83 17.21 10.95 -0.53
N MET A 84 16.67 11.90 -1.29
CA MET A 84 17.43 13.07 -1.73
C MET A 84 17.86 13.97 -0.57
N GLU A 85 17.02 14.11 0.46
CA GLU A 85 17.38 14.82 1.69
C GLU A 85 18.49 14.11 2.47
N GLU A 86 18.42 12.79 2.64
CA GLU A 86 19.48 12.00 3.27
C GLU A 86 20.79 12.06 2.48
N ARG A 87 20.72 12.02 1.15
CA ARG A 87 21.89 12.18 0.28
C ARG A 87 22.52 13.56 0.45
N ARG A 88 21.71 14.62 0.55
CA ARG A 88 22.20 15.99 0.82
C ARG A 88 22.88 16.11 2.19
N LYS A 89 22.42 15.33 3.17
CA LYS A 89 23.03 15.23 4.51
C LYS A 89 24.26 14.31 4.56
N GLY A 90 24.65 13.66 3.46
CA GLY A 90 25.74 12.70 3.43
C GLY A 90 25.45 11.37 4.12
N LEU A 91 24.17 11.05 4.38
CA LEU A 91 23.75 9.82 5.04
C LEU A 91 23.48 8.67 4.05
N ALA A 92 23.18 9.00 2.80
CA ALA A 92 22.93 8.04 1.74
C ALA A 92 24.03 8.08 0.67
N TYR A 93 24.73 6.95 0.49
CA TYR A 93 25.85 6.80 -0.45
C TYR A 93 25.48 6.05 -1.73
N LYS A 94 24.33 5.35 -1.74
CA LYS A 94 23.85 4.64 -2.92
C LYS A 94 23.36 5.63 -3.99
N PRO A 95 23.39 5.23 -5.28
CA PRO A 95 22.84 6.07 -6.34
C PRO A 95 21.30 6.16 -6.29
N TYR A 96 20.63 5.12 -5.78
CA TYR A 96 19.17 5.00 -5.69
C TYR A 96 18.75 4.34 -4.36
N PRO A 97 17.52 4.61 -3.87
CA PRO A 97 16.98 3.92 -2.69
C PRO A 97 16.50 2.50 -3.03
N GLU A 98 16.74 1.56 -2.12
CA GLU A 98 16.26 0.18 -2.24
C GLU A 98 14.96 0.00 -1.45
N VAL A 99 13.82 -0.02 -2.15
CA VAL A 99 12.53 -0.32 -1.53
C VAL A 99 12.34 -1.84 -1.45
N ARG A 100 12.49 -2.39 -0.24
CA ARG A 100 12.37 -3.84 0.03
C ARG A 100 10.96 -4.29 0.35
N SER A 101 10.22 -3.48 1.11
CA SER A 101 8.84 -3.76 1.53
C SER A 101 8.00 -2.49 1.40
N VAL A 102 6.70 -2.70 1.26
CA VAL A 102 5.72 -1.62 1.09
C VAL A 102 4.54 -1.87 2.02
N SER A 103 3.97 -0.78 2.53
CA SER A 103 2.71 -0.83 3.27
C SER A 103 1.64 -0.15 2.43
N ILE A 104 0.61 -0.91 2.05
CA ILE A 104 -0.54 -0.40 1.32
C ILE A 104 -1.55 0.13 2.35
N ARG A 105 -2.00 1.37 2.18
CA ARG A 105 -2.99 1.99 3.06
C ARG A 105 -4.32 2.14 2.35
N PHE A 106 -5.33 1.44 2.84
CA PHE A 106 -6.70 1.61 2.39
C PHE A 106 -7.35 2.78 3.14
N VAL A 107 -8.12 3.61 2.44
CA VAL A 107 -8.94 4.64 3.09
C VAL A 107 -10.13 3.97 3.77
N GLU A 108 -10.64 4.56 4.85
CA GLU A 108 -11.75 4.03 5.66
C GLU A 108 -12.94 3.54 4.82
N THR A 109 -13.28 4.25 3.74
CA THR A 109 -14.40 3.89 2.85
C THR A 109 -14.13 2.67 1.94
N THR A 110 -12.91 2.15 1.90
CA THR A 110 -12.51 1.03 1.02
C THR A 110 -12.68 -0.35 1.69
N TRP A 111 -13.04 -0.36 2.98
CA TRP A 111 -13.27 -1.55 3.79
C TRP A 111 -14.47 -1.29 4.70
N ASN A 112 -15.37 -2.26 4.82
CA ASN A 112 -16.53 -2.18 5.71
C ASN A 112 -16.41 -3.27 6.78
N TYR A 113 -16.74 -2.89 8.01
CA TYR A 113 -16.75 -3.70 9.22
C TYR A 113 -18.19 -4.06 9.59
N GLU A 114 -18.89 -4.75 8.69
CA GLU A 114 -20.21 -5.31 8.96
C GLU A 114 -20.01 -6.69 9.57
N GLU A 115 -19.95 -6.79 10.91
CA GLU A 115 -20.25 -7.99 11.76
C GLU A 115 -19.47 -7.94 13.10
N PHE A 116 -19.74 -6.95 13.96
CA PHE A 116 -19.12 -6.93 15.31
C PHE A 116 -20.08 -6.82 16.49
N VAL A 117 -21.36 -6.49 16.27
CA VAL A 117 -22.29 -6.30 17.39
C VAL A 117 -22.76 -7.64 17.99
N GLY A 118 -22.43 -8.80 17.41
CA GLY A 118 -23.01 -10.09 17.82
C GLY A 118 -22.06 -11.25 18.15
N SER A 119 -20.74 -11.16 17.92
CA SER A 119 -19.90 -12.37 17.89
C SER A 119 -18.58 -12.24 18.63
N ILE A 120 -18.37 -13.15 19.59
CA ILE A 120 -17.11 -13.46 20.28
C ILE A 120 -16.15 -14.26 19.33
N ALA A 121 -16.35 -14.16 18.01
CA ALA A 121 -15.81 -15.04 16.96
C ALA A 121 -14.98 -14.24 15.92
N PRO A 122 -14.23 -14.90 15.00
CA PRO A 122 -13.22 -14.25 14.17
C PRO A 122 -13.82 -13.11 13.32
N VAL A 123 -13.09 -12.00 13.30
CA VAL A 123 -13.53 -10.73 12.72
C VAL A 123 -13.44 -10.81 11.20
N ARG A 124 -14.51 -10.48 10.46
CA ARG A 124 -14.50 -10.47 8.99
C ARG A 124 -14.29 -9.06 8.46
N ILE A 125 -13.41 -8.92 7.47
CA ILE A 125 -13.24 -7.68 6.71
C ILE A 125 -13.63 -7.93 5.26
N ALA A 126 -14.52 -7.10 4.74
CA ALA A 126 -14.77 -6.99 3.31
C ALA A 126 -13.74 -6.04 2.67
N ILE A 127 -12.79 -6.60 1.92
CA ILE A 127 -11.77 -5.85 1.18
C ILE A 127 -12.24 -5.70 -0.27
N SER A 128 -12.33 -4.46 -0.73
CA SER A 128 -12.63 -4.17 -2.14
C SER A 128 -11.36 -4.34 -2.97
N LEU A 129 -11.21 -5.49 -3.63
CA LEU A 129 -10.06 -5.85 -4.47
C LEU A 129 -10.46 -5.98 -5.95
N LEU A 130 -9.50 -6.37 -6.79
CA LEU A 130 -9.70 -6.52 -8.23
C LEU A 130 -10.75 -7.60 -8.51
N GLY A 131 -11.83 -7.23 -9.19
CA GLY A 131 -12.92 -8.14 -9.55
C GLY A 131 -14.03 -8.31 -8.50
N GLY A 132 -14.06 -7.51 -7.42
CA GLY A 132 -15.20 -7.46 -6.48
C GLY A 132 -14.80 -7.33 -5.01
N ARG A 133 -15.81 -7.30 -4.14
CA ARG A 133 -15.62 -7.40 -2.68
C ARG A 133 -15.23 -8.83 -2.33
N ARG A 134 -14.14 -8.99 -1.59
CA ARG A 134 -13.69 -10.28 -1.05
C ARG A 134 -13.60 -10.20 0.45
N GLU A 135 -13.99 -11.26 1.11
CA GLU A 135 -13.95 -11.35 2.56
C GLU A 135 -12.64 -12.00 2.99
N ALA A 136 -12.04 -11.44 4.03
CA ALA A 136 -10.87 -11.98 4.70
C ALA A 136 -11.15 -12.07 6.20
N TRP A 137 -10.69 -13.16 6.82
CA TRP A 137 -10.80 -13.33 8.24
C TRP A 137 -9.61 -12.67 8.92
N LEU A 138 -9.85 -11.96 10.01
CA LEU A 138 -8.81 -11.51 10.91
C LEU A 138 -8.67 -12.50 12.05
N ARG A 139 -7.42 -12.82 12.34
CA ARG A 139 -7.03 -13.44 13.60
C ARG A 139 -6.61 -12.33 14.56
N PRO A 140 -7.49 -11.89 15.48
CA PRO A 140 -7.16 -10.84 16.41
C PRO A 140 -6.06 -11.31 17.37
N HIS A 141 -5.08 -10.44 17.62
CA HIS A 141 -4.07 -10.69 18.65
C HIS A 141 -4.73 -10.73 20.05
N LYS A 142 -4.13 -11.42 21.02
CA LYS A 142 -4.68 -11.54 22.41
C LYS A 142 -5.01 -10.20 23.08
N ARG A 143 -4.40 -9.11 22.61
CA ARG A 143 -4.59 -7.74 23.12
C ARG A 143 -5.62 -6.93 22.35
N PHE A 144 -6.24 -7.47 21.30
CA PHE A 144 -7.23 -6.76 20.49
C PHE A 144 -8.39 -6.21 21.35
N TRP A 145 -8.79 -6.93 22.39
CA TRP A 145 -9.83 -6.55 23.35
C TRP A 145 -9.48 -5.32 24.22
N LEU A 146 -8.18 -4.95 24.34
CA LEU A 146 -7.74 -3.80 25.16
C LEU A 146 -7.88 -2.45 24.43
N PHE A 147 -8.27 -2.48 23.16
CA PHE A 147 -8.44 -1.30 22.32
C PHE A 147 -9.92 -0.94 22.10
N TRP A 148 -10.81 -1.57 22.88
CA TRP A 148 -12.23 -1.32 23.00
C TRP A 148 -12.54 -0.62 24.33
#